data_AF-A0AA88H3Z0-F1
#
_entry.id   AF-A0AA88H3Z0-F1
#
_cell.length_a   1.000
_cell.length_b   1.000
_cell.length_c   1.000
_cell.angle_alpha   90.00
_cell.angle_beta   90.00
_cell.angle_gamma   90.00
#
_symmetry.space_group_name_H-M   'P 1'
#
loop_
_entity.id
_entity.type
_entity.pdbx_description
1 polymer ?
#
loop_
_entity_poly.entity_id
_entity_poly.type
_entity_poly.pdbx_seq_one_letter_code
_entity_poly.pdbx_strand_id
1 'polypeptide(L)'
;MERVDLAYLNDMLVKDETSSGDEAGNSEGPKPGNLENLIAFHKSLFIFQLLLQKWRIGLNNRTEVEKRAVKGKLQFATYAQTQSYLRPLMKKLRQNNLPPDIQESLTEIIGHLLDRNYIAANDAYLRMAIGNAAWPIGVTVVGIHA
;
A
#
# COMPACT_ATOMS: atom_id res chain seq x y z
N MET A 1 21.55 15.40 2.27
CA MET A 1 20.77 14.13 2.24
C MET A 1 19.59 14.17 1.28
N GLU A 2 19.19 15.33 0.74
CA GLU A 2 17.97 15.46 -0.08
C GLU A 2 18.08 15.01 -1.55
N ARG A 3 19.29 14.88 -2.12
CA ARG A 3 19.49 14.50 -3.53
C ARG A 3 19.21 13.01 -3.82
N VAL A 4 19.39 12.14 -2.84
CA VAL A 4 19.19 10.69 -3.00
C VAL A 4 17.71 10.34 -3.12
N ASP A 5 16.84 11.13 -2.47
CA ASP A 5 15.40 10.85 -2.37
C ASP A 5 14.58 11.37 -3.58
N LEU A 6 15.06 12.39 -4.29
CA LEU A 6 14.46 12.84 -5.55
C LEU A 6 14.83 11.92 -6.71
N ALA A 7 16.08 11.46 -6.73
CA ALA A 7 16.53 10.42 -7.68
C ALA A 7 15.70 9.13 -7.53
N TYR A 8 15.21 8.82 -6.33
CA TYR A 8 14.35 7.66 -6.09
C TYR A 8 12.91 7.83 -6.58
N LEU A 9 12.28 8.99 -6.37
CA LEU A 9 10.97 9.25 -6.98
C LEU A 9 11.08 9.26 -8.50
N ASN A 10 12.17 9.84 -9.03
CA ASN A 10 12.45 9.80 -10.45
C ASN A 10 12.70 8.36 -10.92
N ASP A 11 13.52 7.54 -10.25
CA ASP A 11 13.70 6.11 -10.60
C ASP A 11 12.41 5.28 -10.48
N MET A 12 11.51 5.65 -9.56
CA MET A 12 10.18 5.04 -9.39
C MET A 12 9.19 5.47 -10.49
N LEU A 13 9.39 6.64 -11.10
CA LEU A 13 8.56 7.19 -12.20
C LEU A 13 9.16 6.95 -13.60
N VAL A 14 10.49 6.81 -13.71
CA VAL A 14 11.26 6.76 -14.98
C VAL A 14 11.42 5.33 -15.49
N LYS A 15 11.29 4.30 -14.65
CA LYS A 15 11.33 2.89 -15.09
C LYS A 15 10.12 2.45 -15.95
N ASP A 16 9.22 3.38 -16.26
CA ASP A 16 8.09 3.17 -17.17
C ASP A 16 8.52 2.97 -18.64
N GLU A 17 9.74 3.36 -19.04
CA GLU A 17 10.11 3.34 -20.47
C GLU A 17 10.86 2.08 -20.98
N THR A 18 11.13 1.05 -20.17
CA THR A 18 12.01 -0.07 -20.60
C THR A 18 11.46 -1.49 -20.45
N SER A 19 10.14 -1.69 -20.37
CA SER A 19 9.58 -3.04 -20.46
C SER A 19 8.23 -3.07 -21.19
N SER A 20 8.24 -2.70 -22.47
CA SER A 20 7.24 -3.18 -23.43
C SER A 20 7.97 -3.97 -24.51
N GLY A 21 7.99 -5.29 -24.34
CA GLY A 21 8.40 -6.27 -25.35
C GLY A 21 7.15 -6.93 -25.91
N ASP A 22 7.10 -6.98 -27.24
CA ASP A 22 5.96 -7.30 -28.09
C ASP A 22 5.27 -8.65 -27.81
N GLU A 23 3.93 -8.68 -27.86
CA GLU A 23 3.18 -9.77 -28.49
C GLU A 23 1.92 -9.21 -29.18
N ALA A 24 1.83 -9.45 -30.50
CA ALA A 24 0.70 -9.13 -31.34
C ALA A 24 -0.38 -10.24 -31.25
N GLY A 25 -1.64 -9.87 -30.99
CA GLY A 25 -2.74 -10.84 -31.05
C GLY A 25 -4.12 -10.32 -30.65
N ASN A 26 -4.97 -10.10 -31.66
CA ASN A 26 -6.45 -10.01 -31.67
C ASN A 26 -7.14 -8.79 -31.00
N SER A 27 -7.81 -7.98 -31.83
CA SER A 27 -8.61 -6.81 -31.46
C SER A 27 -10.00 -7.20 -30.94
N GLU A 28 -10.08 -7.79 -29.76
CA GLU A 28 -11.27 -7.68 -28.91
C GLU A 28 -11.00 -6.59 -27.88
N GLY A 29 -11.86 -5.57 -27.83
CA GLY A 29 -11.74 -4.51 -26.82
C GLY A 29 -11.64 -5.10 -25.41
N PRO A 30 -10.92 -4.46 -24.48
CA PRO A 30 -10.74 -4.99 -23.13
C PRO A 30 -12.10 -5.27 -22.49
N LYS A 31 -12.34 -6.53 -22.09
CA LYS A 31 -13.57 -6.95 -21.40
C LYS A 31 -13.81 -6.06 -20.17
N PRO A 32 -15.07 -5.74 -19.81
CA PRO A 32 -15.39 -4.75 -18.76
C PRO A 32 -14.75 -5.08 -17.41
N GLY A 33 -14.75 -6.35 -16.99
CA GLY A 33 -14.07 -6.76 -15.74
C GLY A 33 -12.54 -6.58 -15.75
N ASN A 34 -11.92 -6.51 -16.92
CA ASN A 34 -10.49 -6.24 -17.05
C ASN A 34 -10.17 -4.75 -16.85
N LEU A 35 -11.08 -3.86 -17.26
CA LEU A 35 -10.94 -2.42 -17.08
C LEU A 35 -11.10 -2.02 -15.62
N GLU A 36 -12.10 -2.57 -14.91
CA GLU A 36 -12.32 -2.28 -13.49
C GLU A 36 -11.10 -2.70 -12.64
N ASN A 37 -10.55 -3.87 -12.92
CA ASN A 37 -9.33 -4.34 -12.27
C ASN A 37 -8.15 -3.41 -12.53
N LEU A 38 -7.95 -2.99 -13.79
CA LEU A 38 -6.89 -2.06 -14.15
C LEU A 38 -7.03 -0.72 -13.42
N ILE A 39 -8.25 -0.18 -13.34
CA ILE A 39 -8.53 1.05 -12.60
C ILE A 39 -8.23 0.86 -11.11
N ALA A 40 -8.62 -0.27 -10.51
CA ALA A 40 -8.34 -0.56 -9.11
C ALA A 40 -6.83 -0.66 -8.80
N PHE A 41 -6.04 -1.28 -9.69
CA PHE A 41 -4.57 -1.31 -9.57
C PHE A 41 -3.96 0.09 -9.59
N HIS A 42 -4.33 0.90 -10.59
CA HIS A 42 -3.83 2.27 -10.74
C HIS A 42 -4.24 3.15 -9.56
N LYS A 43 -5.49 3.07 -9.13
CA LYS A 43 -6.00 3.81 -7.96
C LYS A 43 -5.22 3.42 -6.70
N SER A 44 -5.01 2.13 -6.46
CA SER A 44 -4.28 1.65 -5.29
C SER A 44 -2.84 2.14 -5.28
N LEU A 45 -2.14 2.00 -6.41
CA LEU A 45 -0.78 2.50 -6.58
C LEU A 45 -0.70 4.01 -6.32
N PHE A 46 -1.59 4.79 -6.93
CA PHE A 46 -1.63 6.23 -6.79
C PHE A 46 -1.84 6.66 -5.34
N ILE A 47 -2.77 6.04 -4.62
CA ILE A 47 -3.04 6.37 -3.22
C ILE A 47 -1.83 6.09 -2.33
N PHE A 48 -1.18 4.94 -2.48
CA PHE A 48 0.00 4.68 -1.66
C PHE A 48 1.17 5.63 -1.97
N GLN A 49 1.38 5.98 -3.24
CA GLN A 49 2.35 7.02 -3.64
C GLN A 49 2.00 8.37 -3.01
N LEU A 50 0.74 8.78 -3.08
CA LEU A 50 0.24 10.03 -2.50
C LEU A 50 0.46 10.07 -0.99
N LEU A 51 0.18 8.99 -0.27
CA LEU A 51 0.37 8.89 1.18
C LEU A 51 1.85 9.02 1.56
N LEU A 52 2.74 8.31 0.86
CA LEU A 52 4.19 8.41 1.09
C LEU A 52 4.73 9.81 0.77
N GLN A 53 4.22 10.44 -0.30
CA GLN A 53 4.60 11.80 -0.66
C GLN A 53 4.12 12.82 0.38
N LYS A 54 2.87 12.72 0.84
CA LYS A 54 2.33 13.56 1.91
C LYS A 54 3.14 13.43 3.19
N TRP A 55 3.48 12.20 3.59
CA TRP A 55 4.31 11.98 4.77
C TRP A 55 5.69 12.62 4.59
N ARG A 56 6.36 12.41 3.46
CA ARG A 56 7.65 13.02 3.16
C ARG A 56 7.62 14.55 3.24
N ILE A 57 6.63 15.18 2.62
CA ILE A 57 6.46 16.65 2.69
C ILE A 57 6.32 17.09 4.15
N GLY A 58 5.51 16.36 4.94
CA GLY A 58 5.36 16.62 6.38
C GLY A 58 6.63 16.42 7.21
N LEU A 59 7.53 15.51 6.80
CA LEU A 59 8.86 15.36 7.42
C LEU A 59 9.79 16.52 7.05
N ASN A 60 9.76 16.96 5.79
CA ASN A 60 10.66 17.97 5.25
C ASN A 60 10.29 19.40 5.69
N ASN A 61 9.01 19.68 5.90
CA ASN A 61 8.51 20.99 6.35
C ASN A 61 8.85 21.30 7.82
N ARG A 62 9.41 20.35 8.56
CA ARG A 62 9.83 20.55 9.95
C ARG A 62 11.03 21.47 10.06
N THR A 63 11.18 22.10 11.20
CA THR A 63 12.36 22.93 11.48
C THR A 63 13.62 22.07 11.56
N GLU A 64 14.78 22.69 11.30
CA GLU A 64 16.08 22.02 11.41
C GLU A 64 16.35 21.46 12.81
N VAL A 65 15.85 22.13 13.85
CA VAL A 65 15.97 21.68 15.24
C VAL A 65 15.18 20.39 15.45
N GLU A 66 13.93 20.34 14.98
CA GLU A 66 13.08 19.15 15.09
C GLU A 66 13.63 17.97 14.28
N LYS A 67 14.18 18.23 13.09
CA LYS A 67 14.81 17.19 12.26
C LYS A 67 16.02 16.56 12.94
N ARG A 68 16.85 17.36 13.61
CA ARG A 68 18.05 16.87 14.31
C ARG A 68 17.75 16.21 15.65
N ALA A 69 16.62 16.54 16.26
CA ALA A 69 16.18 15.89 17.49
C ALA A 69 16.05 14.37 17.29
N VAL A 70 16.26 13.61 18.37
CA VAL A 70 16.18 12.13 18.35
C VAL A 70 14.85 11.66 17.76
N LYS A 71 13.75 12.31 18.17
CA LYS A 71 12.39 12.03 17.65
C LYS A 71 12.31 12.25 16.13
N GLY A 72 12.90 13.32 15.60
CA GLY A 72 12.91 13.62 14.17
C GLY A 72 13.67 12.56 13.38
N LYS A 73 14.86 12.17 13.86
CA LYS A 73 15.66 11.09 13.27
C LYS A 73 14.92 9.76 13.25
N LEU A 74 14.28 9.39 14.36
CA LEU A 74 13.49 8.15 14.46
C LEU A 74 12.31 8.14 13.49
N GLN A 75 11.59 9.25 13.37
CA GLN A 75 10.47 9.37 12.43
C GLN A 75 10.92 9.28 10.98
N PHE A 76 12.07 9.84 10.62
CA PHE A 76 12.65 9.68 9.29
C PHE A 76 13.10 8.22 9.03
N ALA A 77 13.76 7.60 10.01
CA ALA A 77 14.16 6.18 9.91
C ALA A 77 12.94 5.27 9.69
N THR A 78 11.85 5.51 10.43
CA THR A 78 10.58 4.78 10.27
C THR A 78 10.02 4.96 8.86
N TYR A 79 10.01 6.19 8.34
CA TYR A 79 9.57 6.46 6.96
C TYR A 79 10.41 5.71 5.93
N ALA A 80 11.74 5.76 6.03
CA ALA A 80 12.65 5.07 5.10
C ALA A 80 12.47 3.55 5.14
N GLN A 81 12.23 2.99 6.33
CA GLN A 81 11.93 1.57 6.52
C GLN A 81 10.58 1.19 5.89
N THR A 82 9.52 1.92 6.19
CA THR A 82 8.18 1.69 5.60
C THR A 82 8.23 1.78 4.07
N GLN A 83 8.94 2.78 3.53
CA GLN A 83 9.13 2.93 2.09
C GLN A 83 9.81 1.71 1.49
N SER A 84 10.84 1.17 2.16
CA SER A 84 11.55 -0.05 1.71
C SER A 84 10.66 -1.28 1.73
N TYR A 85 9.80 -1.44 2.74
CA TYR A 85 8.85 -2.55 2.84
C TYR A 85 7.70 -2.48 1.84
N LEU A 86 7.28 -1.27 1.44
CA LEU A 86 6.24 -1.09 0.42
C LEU A 86 6.74 -1.30 -1.01
N ARG A 87 8.05 -1.26 -1.28
CA ARG A 87 8.63 -1.47 -2.61
C ARG A 87 8.10 -2.71 -3.36
N PRO A 88 8.12 -3.93 -2.79
CA PRO A 88 7.63 -5.12 -3.48
C PRO A 88 6.15 -5.03 -3.86
N LEU A 89 5.30 -4.50 -2.97
CA LEU A 89 3.87 -4.30 -3.24
C LEU A 89 3.65 -3.32 -4.38
N MET A 90 4.33 -2.16 -4.34
CA MET A 90 4.24 -1.15 -5.39
C MET A 90 4.67 -1.69 -6.76
N LYS A 91 5.69 -2.56 -6.79
CA LYS A 91 6.12 -3.22 -8.03
C LYS A 91 5.01 -4.14 -8.57
N LYS A 92 4.42 -4.97 -7.71
CA LYS A 92 3.30 -5.86 -8.08
C LYS A 92 2.07 -5.09 -8.57
N LEU A 93 1.74 -3.96 -7.92
CA LEU A 93 0.65 -3.08 -8.34
C LEU A 93 0.89 -2.47 -9.73
N ARG A 94 2.12 -2.01 -10.03
CA ARG A 94 2.48 -1.52 -11.37
C ARG A 94 2.36 -2.59 -12.46
N GLN A 95 2.72 -3.83 -12.11
CA GLN A 95 2.67 -4.96 -13.03
C GLN A 95 1.27 -5.57 -13.16
N ASN A 96 0.26 -5.01 -12.48
CA ASN A 96 -1.09 -5.59 -12.36
C ASN A 96 -1.06 -7.07 -11.95
N ASN A 97 -0.07 -7.45 -11.13
CA ASN A 97 0.23 -8.83 -10.78
C ASN A 97 0.12 -9.03 -9.26
N LEU A 98 -1.12 -8.99 -8.80
CA LEU A 98 -1.50 -9.22 -7.42
C LEU A 98 -2.63 -10.26 -7.39
N PRO A 99 -2.63 -11.16 -6.40
CA PRO A 99 -3.77 -12.06 -6.19
C PRO A 99 -5.09 -11.27 -6.07
N PRO A 100 -6.20 -11.73 -6.71
CA PRO A 100 -7.46 -11.00 -6.73
C PRO A 100 -8.05 -10.70 -5.34
N ASP A 101 -7.90 -11.65 -4.40
CA ASP A 101 -8.31 -11.54 -2.99
C ASP A 101 -7.58 -10.41 -2.26
N ILE A 102 -6.27 -10.28 -2.50
CA ILE A 102 -5.46 -9.20 -1.93
C ILE A 102 -5.82 -7.86 -2.59
N GLN A 103 -6.07 -7.84 -3.89
CA GLN A 103 -6.47 -6.64 -4.62
C GLN A 103 -7.83 -6.11 -4.14
N GLU A 104 -8.80 -6.99 -3.94
CA GLU A 104 -10.12 -6.65 -3.42
C GLU A 104 -10.01 -6.07 -2.00
N SER A 105 -9.27 -6.75 -1.12
CA SER A 105 -9.02 -6.30 0.26
C SER A 105 -8.34 -4.92 0.28
N LEU A 106 -7.34 -4.69 -0.57
CA LEU A 106 -6.67 -3.39 -0.69
C LEU A 106 -7.64 -2.30 -1.16
N THR A 107 -8.52 -2.61 -2.11
CA THR A 107 -9.50 -1.67 -2.64
C THR A 107 -10.51 -1.27 -1.56
N GLU A 108 -10.97 -2.22 -0.73
CA GLU A 108 -11.84 -1.97 0.42
C GLU A 108 -11.16 -1.04 1.44
N ILE A 109 -9.92 -1.36 1.85
CA ILE A 109 -9.13 -0.54 2.79
C ILE A 109 -8.96 0.88 2.25
N ILE A 110 -8.58 1.02 0.97
CA ILE A 110 -8.38 2.33 0.33
C ILE A 110 -9.69 3.10 0.22
N GLY A 111 -10.81 2.44 -0.08
CA GLY A 111 -12.14 3.03 -0.06
C GLY A 111 -12.43 3.71 1.27
N HIS A 112 -12.31 2.96 2.37
CA HIS A 112 -12.51 3.49 3.72
C HIS A 112 -11.50 4.58 4.11
N LEU A 113 -10.25 4.47 3.67
CA LEU A 113 -9.23 5.52 3.89
C LEU A 113 -9.60 6.84 3.22
N LEU A 114 -10.17 6.78 2.00
CA LEU A 114 -10.62 7.97 1.26
C LEU A 114 -11.83 8.63 1.92
N ASP A 115 -12.74 7.82 2.48
CA ASP A 115 -13.89 8.30 3.25
C ASP A 115 -13.52 8.80 4.66
N ARG A 116 -12.22 8.72 5.03
CA ARG A 116 -11.70 9.01 6.38
C ARG A 116 -12.33 8.13 7.48
N ASN A 117 -12.91 6.99 7.11
CA ASN A 117 -13.42 6.02 8.04
C ASN A 117 -12.30 5.05 8.47
N TYR A 118 -11.42 5.52 9.36
CA TYR A 118 -10.26 4.75 9.79
C TYR A 118 -10.61 3.49 10.61
N ILE A 119 -11.79 3.47 11.24
CA ILE A 119 -12.28 2.30 11.98
C ILE A 119 -12.60 1.17 10.99
N ALA A 120 -13.39 1.46 9.95
CA ALA A 120 -13.71 0.49 8.90
C ALA A 120 -12.47 0.07 8.10
N ALA A 121 -11.57 1.02 7.80
CA ALA A 121 -10.30 0.71 7.12
C ALA A 121 -9.45 -0.27 7.93
N ASN A 122 -9.38 -0.07 9.25
CA ASN A 122 -8.64 -0.95 10.15
C ASN A 122 -9.33 -2.33 10.26
N ASP A 123 -10.65 -2.39 10.31
CA ASP A 123 -11.40 -3.66 10.33
C ASP A 123 -11.12 -4.49 9.06
N ALA A 124 -11.22 -3.88 7.88
CA ALA A 124 -10.89 -4.52 6.61
C ALA A 124 -9.43 -5.00 6.57
N TYR A 125 -8.48 -4.18 7.07
CA TYR A 125 -7.08 -4.59 7.21
C TYR A 125 -6.89 -5.81 8.11
N LEU A 126 -7.53 -5.84 9.28
CA LEU A 126 -7.43 -6.96 10.20
C LEU A 126 -8.04 -8.24 9.59
N ARG A 127 -9.18 -8.12 8.92
CA ARG A 127 -9.84 -9.23 8.22
C ARG A 127 -8.94 -9.82 7.14
N MET A 128 -8.26 -8.99 6.36
CA MET A 128 -7.27 -9.42 5.37
C MET A 128 -6.03 -10.05 6.01
N ALA A 129 -5.50 -9.47 7.09
CA ALA A 129 -4.24 -9.90 7.70
C ALA A 129 -4.35 -11.20 8.50
N ILE A 130 -5.49 -11.41 9.16
CA ILE A 130 -5.77 -12.61 9.96
C ILE A 130 -6.43 -13.69 9.10
N GLY A 131 -7.22 -13.28 8.09
CA GLY A 131 -8.11 -14.14 7.33
C GLY A 131 -9.39 -14.48 8.11
N ASN A 132 -10.36 -15.10 7.45
CA ASN A 132 -11.61 -15.57 8.07
C ASN A 132 -11.41 -16.88 8.85
N ALA A 133 -10.33 -16.96 9.62
CA ALA A 133 -10.00 -18.16 10.37
C ALA A 133 -10.92 -18.22 11.60
N ALA A 134 -11.91 -19.12 11.55
CA ALA A 134 -12.75 -19.46 12.69
C ALA A 134 -11.92 -20.24 13.73
N TRP A 135 -11.05 -19.54 14.45
CA TRP A 135 -10.49 -20.09 15.67
C TRP A 135 -11.44 -19.73 16.81
N PRO A 136 -12.05 -20.72 17.49
CA PRO A 136 -12.78 -20.43 18.71
C PRO A 136 -11.75 -19.88 19.69
N ILE A 137 -11.84 -18.60 20.03
CA ILE A 137 -11.19 -18.10 21.23
C ILE A 137 -11.65 -19.04 22.33
N GLY A 138 -10.70 -19.80 22.88
CA GLY A 138 -10.93 -20.78 23.93
C GLY A 138 -11.51 -20.11 25.16
N VAL A 139 -12.83 -19.89 25.15
CA VAL A 139 -13.65 -19.98 26.34
C VAL A 139 -13.64 -21.47 26.66
N THR A 140 -12.64 -21.89 27.43
CA THR A 140 -12.86 -23.10 28.21
C THR A 140 -14.08 -22.79 29.06
N VAL A 141 -15.17 -23.51 28.82
CA VAL A 141 -16.20 -23.63 29.84
C VAL A 141 -15.48 -24.27 31.02
N VAL A 142 -15.01 -23.45 31.98
CA VAL A 142 -14.61 -23.94 33.30
C VAL A 142 -15.89 -24.31 34.04
N GLY A 143 -16.50 -25.41 33.59
CA GLY A 143 -17.52 -26.14 34.32
C GLY A 143 -16.81 -26.92 35.41
N ILE A 144 -16.74 -26.32 36.60
CA ILE A 144 -16.27 -27.00 37.81
C ILE A 144 -17.43 -27.85 38.32
N HIS A 145 -17.60 -29.04 37.76
CA HIS A 145 -18.33 -30.14 38.37
C HIS A 145 -17.61 -31.46 38.06
N ALA A 146 -16.71 -31.84 38.97
CA ALA A 146 -16.36 -33.21 39.33
C ALA A 146 -15.93 -33.21 40.80
#